data_AF-A0A6J4P0C3-F1
#
_entry.id   AF-A0A6J4P0C3-F1
#
_cell.length_a   1.000
_cell.length_b   1.000
_cell.length_c   1.000
_cell.angle_alpha   90.00
_cell.angle_beta   90.00
_cell.angle_gamma   90.00
#
_symmetry.space_group_name_H-M   'P 1'
#
loop_
_entity.id
_entity.type
_entity.pdbx_description
1 polymer ?
#
loop_
_entity_poly.entity_id
_entity_poly.type
_entity_poly.pdbx_seq_one_letter_code
_entity_poly.pdbx_strand_id
1 'polypeptide(L)'
;MSGGAIDEFNVTNLNIKLTNQKENKMSSNHVNSPNMKLEVVVFNVSDVERAKAFYENLGWRLDIDIAEGGYRNVHVTPPNSDASIIFGKGVAQNNPGSVQNLVLAVNDLDAAREELLARGVNVSEIFHYAGGPFNNALENPRVNGRDPQGRSYFSFASFEDPDGNLWLLQEITTRLPGRLWDSPRTDVATLATLLHETAEHHDPYEKTHAEHDWWNWYAPYLSARQNGSSPEEAAAAADRYMEEVVPVLSK
;
A
#
# COMPACT_ATOMS: atom_id res chain seq x y z
N MET A 1 1.68 3.33 53.38
CA MET A 1 1.67 2.18 52.45
C MET A 1 0.26 2.02 51.90
N SER A 2 0.05 2.36 50.63
CA SER A 2 -1.06 1.84 49.84
C SER A 2 -0.62 1.88 48.38
N GLY A 3 -0.18 0.73 47.87
CA GLY A 3 0.11 0.53 46.46
C GLY A 3 -1.19 0.42 45.68
N GLY A 4 -1.40 1.31 44.73
CA GLY A 4 -2.44 1.20 43.72
C GLY A 4 -1.90 0.40 42.53
N ALA A 5 -2.59 -0.68 42.19
CA ALA A 5 -2.29 -1.53 41.06
C ALA A 5 -2.38 -0.74 39.75
N ILE A 6 -1.30 -0.78 38.97
CA ILE A 6 -1.32 -0.41 37.55
C ILE A 6 -1.91 -1.58 36.78
N ASP A 7 -2.99 -1.32 36.05
CA ASP A 7 -3.75 -2.29 35.28
C ASP A 7 -2.90 -2.75 34.08
N GLU A 8 -2.39 -3.98 34.14
CA GLU A 8 -1.63 -4.62 33.07
C GLU A 8 -2.53 -4.80 31.84
N PHE A 9 -2.45 -3.86 30.90
CA PHE A 9 -2.92 -4.05 29.54
C PHE A 9 -2.05 -5.14 28.88
N ASN A 10 -2.41 -6.39 29.16
CA ASN A 10 -1.65 -7.57 28.80
C ASN A 10 -1.71 -7.76 27.26
N VAL A 11 -0.54 -7.85 26.61
CA VAL A 11 -0.35 -8.01 25.14
C VAL A 11 -1.18 -9.17 24.57
N THR A 12 -1.47 -10.16 25.42
CA THR A 12 -2.38 -11.29 25.17
C THR A 12 -3.79 -10.82 24.75
N ASN A 13 -4.33 -9.76 25.35
CA ASN A 13 -5.67 -9.25 25.04
C ASN A 13 -5.75 -8.55 23.67
N LEU A 14 -4.66 -7.95 23.18
CA LEU A 14 -4.61 -7.36 21.84
C LEU A 14 -4.55 -8.45 20.77
N ASN A 15 -3.73 -9.49 20.99
CA ASN A 15 -3.67 -10.66 20.11
C ASN A 15 -5.03 -11.40 20.05
N ILE A 16 -5.72 -11.54 21.19
CA ILE A 16 -7.07 -12.13 21.23
C ILE A 16 -8.07 -11.25 20.47
N LYS A 17 -8.05 -9.91 20.64
CA LYS A 17 -8.95 -9.01 19.90
C LYS A 17 -8.70 -9.00 18.39
N LEU A 18 -7.44 -9.04 17.95
CA LEU A 18 -7.09 -9.17 16.53
C LEU A 18 -7.52 -10.53 15.95
N THR A 19 -7.47 -11.59 16.76
CA THR A 19 -7.96 -12.92 16.36
C THR A 19 -9.50 -12.94 16.28
N ASN A 20 -10.20 -12.33 17.23
CA ASN A 20 -11.66 -12.24 17.23
C ASN A 20 -12.21 -11.33 16.11
N GLN A 21 -11.42 -10.36 15.63
CA GLN A 21 -11.76 -9.62 14.39
C GLN A 21 -11.74 -10.50 13.13
N LYS A 22 -10.98 -11.61 13.12
CA LYS A 22 -11.04 -12.57 11.99
C LYS A 22 -12.40 -13.27 11.93
N GLU A 23 -13.01 -13.56 13.08
CA GLU A 23 -14.32 -14.25 13.15
C GLU A 23 -15.49 -13.32 12.82
N ASN A 24 -15.38 -12.03 13.12
CA ASN A 24 -16.49 -11.07 12.94
C ASN A 24 -16.59 -10.49 11.51
N LYS A 25 -15.85 -11.04 10.53
CA LYS A 25 -15.75 -10.48 9.17
C LYS A 25 -16.60 -11.19 8.11
N MET A 26 -17.60 -11.98 8.51
CA MET A 26 -18.57 -12.56 7.57
C MET A 26 -19.79 -11.68 7.28
N SER A 27 -19.91 -10.47 7.86
CA SER A 27 -21.13 -9.65 7.71
C SER A 27 -20.94 -8.26 7.08
N SER A 28 -19.79 -7.94 6.48
CA SER A 28 -19.66 -6.63 5.83
C SER A 28 -20.26 -6.65 4.42
N ASN A 29 -21.49 -6.13 4.28
CA ASN A 29 -22.18 -5.85 3.00
C ASN A 29 -21.44 -4.78 2.17
N HIS A 30 -20.21 -5.05 1.72
CA HIS A 30 -19.39 -4.10 0.94
C HIS A 30 -19.48 -4.25 -0.57
N VAL A 31 -20.38 -5.10 -1.08
CA VAL A 31 -20.44 -5.46 -2.51
C VAL A 31 -20.67 -4.25 -3.44
N ASN A 32 -21.08 -3.08 -2.95
CA ASN A 32 -21.42 -1.90 -3.78
C ASN A 32 -20.75 -0.57 -3.35
N SER A 33 -19.69 -0.56 -2.56
CA SER A 33 -18.98 0.71 -2.27
C SER A 33 -17.99 1.06 -3.40
N PRO A 34 -17.94 2.32 -3.89
CA PRO A 34 -16.97 2.70 -4.90
C PRO A 34 -15.53 2.48 -4.38
N ASN A 35 -14.64 2.04 -5.26
CA ASN A 35 -13.23 1.85 -4.92
C ASN A 35 -12.61 3.22 -4.58
N MET A 36 -12.07 3.35 -3.37
CA MET A 36 -11.39 4.56 -2.90
C MET A 36 -9.94 4.21 -2.58
N LYS A 37 -9.01 4.74 -3.37
CA LYS A 37 -7.56 4.59 -3.18
C LYS A 37 -6.97 5.86 -2.58
N LEU A 38 -5.98 5.70 -1.70
CA LEU A 38 -5.17 6.83 -1.26
C LEU A 38 -4.22 7.19 -2.40
N GLU A 39 -4.49 8.30 -3.07
CA GLU A 39 -3.71 8.77 -4.22
C GLU A 39 -2.43 9.50 -3.79
N VAL A 40 -2.57 10.45 -2.88
CA VAL A 40 -1.48 11.38 -2.58
C VAL A 40 -1.57 11.93 -1.16
N VAL A 41 -0.40 12.11 -0.54
CA VAL A 41 -0.24 12.89 0.69
C VAL A 41 0.42 14.22 0.36
N VAL A 42 -0.20 15.31 0.79
CA VAL A 42 0.27 16.67 0.50
C VAL A 42 0.79 17.32 1.78
N PHE A 43 2.02 17.85 1.75
CA PHE A 43 2.61 18.55 2.90
C PHE A 43 3.62 19.63 2.50
N ASN A 44 3.91 20.53 3.43
CA ASN A 44 4.89 21.59 3.24
C ASN A 44 6.32 21.18 3.62
N VAL A 45 7.26 21.84 2.96
CA VAL A 45 8.70 21.77 3.19
C VAL A 45 9.27 23.19 3.27
N SER A 46 10.35 23.40 4.04
CA SER A 46 10.98 24.72 4.16
C SER A 46 11.84 25.07 2.94
N ASP A 47 12.38 24.05 2.25
CA ASP A 47 13.18 24.18 1.04
C ASP A 47 12.81 23.08 0.02
N VAL A 48 12.21 23.49 -1.09
CA VAL A 48 11.70 22.57 -2.14
C VAL A 48 12.83 21.84 -2.86
N GLU A 49 13.97 22.50 -3.12
CA GLU A 49 15.10 21.86 -3.81
C GLU A 49 15.77 20.83 -2.92
N ARG A 50 15.94 21.16 -1.63
CA ARG A 50 16.51 20.24 -0.65
C ARG A 50 15.62 19.01 -0.45
N ALA A 51 14.31 19.20 -0.33
CA ALA A 51 13.35 18.10 -0.21
C ALA A 51 13.35 17.23 -1.49
N LYS A 52 13.28 17.85 -2.67
CA LYS A 52 13.33 17.14 -3.95
C LYS A 52 14.57 16.28 -4.09
N ALA A 53 15.75 16.85 -3.88
CA ALA A 53 17.01 16.12 -3.97
C ALA A 53 17.07 14.94 -2.98
N PHE A 54 16.52 15.11 -1.78
CA PHE A 54 16.43 14.03 -0.80
C PHE A 54 15.55 12.89 -1.30
N TYR A 55 14.32 13.16 -1.74
CA TYR A 55 13.39 12.12 -2.19
C TYR A 55 13.87 11.44 -3.49
N GLU A 56 14.48 12.17 -4.43
CA GLU A 56 15.13 11.58 -5.60
C GLU A 56 16.30 10.67 -5.21
N ASN A 57 17.11 11.06 -4.21
CA ASN A 57 18.19 10.23 -3.68
C ASN A 57 17.69 8.92 -3.06
N LEU A 58 16.45 8.89 -2.54
CA LEU A 58 15.79 7.65 -2.09
C LEU A 58 15.40 6.72 -3.26
N GLY A 59 15.62 7.14 -4.51
CA GLY A 59 15.19 6.42 -5.71
C GLY A 59 13.72 6.62 -6.04
N TRP A 60 13.07 7.65 -5.49
CA TRP A 60 11.66 7.93 -5.79
C TRP A 60 11.57 8.60 -7.14
N ARG A 61 10.55 8.20 -7.91
CA ARG A 61 10.35 8.70 -9.26
C ARG A 61 9.77 10.11 -9.18
N LEU A 62 10.41 11.08 -9.85
CA LEU A 62 9.83 12.40 -10.07
C LEU A 62 8.73 12.30 -11.13
N ASP A 63 7.50 12.60 -10.74
CA ASP A 63 6.35 12.57 -11.63
C ASP A 63 6.03 13.97 -12.19
N ILE A 64 6.10 15.00 -11.34
CA ILE A 64 5.79 16.39 -11.68
C ILE A 64 6.77 17.33 -10.98
N ASP A 65 7.27 18.34 -11.68
CA ASP A 65 7.92 19.53 -11.12
C ASP A 65 7.50 20.74 -11.96
N ILE A 66 6.45 21.44 -11.51
CA ILE A 66 5.90 22.60 -12.21
C ILE A 66 5.99 23.82 -11.30
N ALA A 67 6.55 24.90 -11.83
CA ALA A 67 6.64 26.19 -11.15
C ALA A 67 5.96 27.28 -12.00
N GLU A 68 5.04 28.02 -11.38
CA GLU A 68 4.35 29.13 -12.01
C GLU A 68 4.12 30.26 -10.99
N GLY A 69 4.74 31.42 -11.23
CA GLY A 69 4.68 32.55 -10.30
C GLY A 69 5.19 32.20 -8.90
N GLY A 70 4.35 32.43 -7.88
CA GLY A 70 4.65 32.11 -6.46
C GLY A 70 4.37 30.64 -6.07
N TYR A 71 3.90 29.82 -7.03
CA TYR A 71 3.54 28.43 -6.82
C TYR A 71 4.61 27.50 -7.39
N ARG A 72 4.85 26.39 -6.69
CA ARG A 72 5.60 25.26 -7.23
C ARG A 72 5.05 23.97 -6.66
N ASN A 73 4.87 22.97 -7.51
CA ASN A 73 4.38 21.64 -7.15
C ASN A 73 5.38 20.60 -7.59
N VAL A 74 5.86 19.82 -6.62
CA VAL A 74 6.73 18.66 -6.84
C VAL A 74 5.97 17.42 -6.39
N HIS A 75 5.83 16.47 -7.30
CA HIS A 75 5.20 15.17 -7.09
C HIS A 75 6.26 14.09 -7.25
N VAL A 76 6.43 13.27 -6.22
CA VAL A 76 7.32 12.10 -6.28
C VAL A 76 6.63 10.85 -5.76
N THR A 77 6.94 9.70 -6.35
CA THR A 77 6.35 8.41 -6.00
C THR A 77 7.39 7.42 -5.49
N PRO A 78 7.21 6.84 -4.29
CA PRO A 78 8.05 5.76 -3.80
C PRO A 78 8.05 4.55 -4.76
N PRO A 79 9.16 3.80 -4.88
CA PRO A 79 9.21 2.60 -5.71
C PRO A 79 8.05 1.63 -5.42
N ASN A 80 7.31 1.27 -6.47
CA ASN A 80 6.17 0.33 -6.42
C ASN A 80 4.99 0.76 -5.53
N SER A 81 4.91 2.04 -5.14
CA SER A 81 3.74 2.59 -4.47
C SER A 81 2.72 3.09 -5.50
N ASP A 82 1.44 2.82 -5.24
CA ASP A 82 0.33 3.46 -5.97
C ASP A 82 0.08 4.89 -5.45
N ALA A 83 0.52 5.19 -4.22
CA ALA A 83 0.35 6.49 -3.58
C ALA A 83 1.64 7.32 -3.67
N SER A 84 1.47 8.63 -3.84
CA SER A 84 2.58 9.58 -3.98
C SER A 84 2.63 10.60 -2.85
N ILE A 85 3.64 11.46 -2.89
CA ILE A 85 3.66 12.69 -2.11
C ILE A 85 3.72 13.91 -3.01
N ILE A 86 3.10 14.99 -2.55
CA ILE A 86 3.24 16.33 -3.13
C ILE A 86 3.76 17.29 -2.07
N PHE A 87 4.77 18.07 -2.44
CA PHE A 87 5.25 19.20 -1.67
C PHE A 87 5.63 20.36 -2.58
N GLY A 88 5.71 21.57 -2.02
CA GLY A 88 6.11 22.73 -2.78
C GLY A 88 5.58 24.04 -2.22
N LYS A 89 5.74 25.13 -2.98
CA LYS A 89 5.31 26.47 -2.57
C LYS A 89 3.84 26.66 -2.90
N GLY A 90 3.04 27.02 -1.90
CA GLY A 90 1.60 27.28 -2.07
C GLY A 90 0.75 26.01 -2.24
N VAL A 91 1.28 24.84 -1.85
CA VAL A 91 0.62 23.54 -2.04
C VAL A 91 -0.11 23.05 -0.78
N ALA A 92 0.45 23.25 0.41
CA ALA A 92 -0.19 22.94 1.69
C ALA A 92 -0.15 24.14 2.65
N GLN A 93 -0.91 24.07 3.75
CA GLN A 93 -0.94 25.09 4.81
C GLN A 93 -0.32 24.62 6.13
N ASN A 94 0.14 23.37 6.23
CA ASN A 94 0.77 22.85 7.44
C ASN A 94 2.19 23.39 7.63
N ASN A 95 2.73 23.33 8.84
CA ASN A 95 4.12 23.70 9.07
C ASN A 95 5.06 22.64 8.47
N PRO A 96 6.20 23.04 7.86
CA PRO A 96 7.25 22.08 7.50
C PRO A 96 7.65 21.20 8.68
N GLY A 97 7.90 19.91 8.43
CA GLY A 97 8.31 18.94 9.46
C GLY A 97 7.18 18.45 10.37
N SER A 98 5.95 18.89 10.15
CA SER A 98 4.82 18.55 11.04
C SER A 98 4.22 17.17 10.80
N VAL A 99 4.57 16.50 9.69
CA VAL A 99 3.98 15.20 9.37
C VAL A 99 4.68 14.10 10.16
N GLN A 100 3.89 13.30 10.84
CA GLN A 100 4.36 12.20 11.68
C GLN A 100 3.73 10.89 11.23
N ASN A 101 4.49 9.80 11.36
CA ASN A 101 4.04 8.44 11.08
C ASN A 101 3.61 8.20 9.62
N LEU A 102 4.34 8.71 8.63
CA LEU A 102 4.17 8.26 7.24
C LEU A 102 4.72 6.84 7.09
N VAL A 103 3.89 5.88 6.71
CA VAL A 103 4.27 4.46 6.74
C VAL A 103 4.52 3.93 5.33
N LEU A 104 5.74 3.46 5.09
CA LEU A 104 6.12 2.68 3.92
C LEU A 104 6.06 1.19 4.30
N ALA A 105 5.27 0.43 3.55
CA ALA A 105 5.23 -1.02 3.67
C ALA A 105 6.45 -1.62 2.97
N VAL A 106 7.25 -2.40 3.71
CA VAL A 106 8.40 -3.14 3.16
C VAL A 106 8.23 -4.64 3.42
N ASN A 107 8.65 -5.48 2.48
CA ASN A 107 8.60 -6.93 2.67
C ASN A 107 9.84 -7.46 3.40
N ASP A 108 10.97 -6.76 3.26
CA ASP A 108 12.24 -7.05 3.89
C ASP A 108 12.77 -5.75 4.51
N LEU A 109 12.69 -5.66 5.84
CA LEU A 109 13.08 -4.46 6.55
C LEU A 109 14.60 -4.27 6.64
N ASP A 110 15.38 -5.36 6.62
CA ASP A 110 16.84 -5.26 6.67
C ASP A 110 17.35 -4.70 5.34
N ALA A 111 16.91 -5.28 4.22
CA ALA A 111 17.30 -4.83 2.88
C ALA A 111 16.90 -3.36 2.64
N ALA A 112 15.68 -2.97 3.03
CA ALA A 112 15.23 -1.58 2.89
C ALA A 112 16.06 -0.61 3.73
N ARG A 113 16.41 -1.00 4.97
CA ARG A 113 17.27 -0.18 5.84
C ARG A 113 18.68 -0.06 5.29
N GLU A 114 19.28 -1.16 4.86
CA GLU A 114 20.62 -1.18 4.27
C GLU A 114 20.71 -0.30 3.02
N GLU A 115 19.72 -0.36 2.14
CA GLU A 115 19.66 0.47 0.95
C GLU A 115 19.61 1.97 1.28
N LEU A 116 18.77 2.37 2.23
CA LEU A 116 18.66 3.77 2.65
C LEU A 116 19.94 4.27 3.33
N LEU A 117 20.55 3.46 4.19
CA LEU A 117 21.84 3.77 4.81
C LEU A 117 22.94 3.94 3.76
N ALA A 118 22.98 3.07 2.74
CA ALA A 118 23.93 3.17 1.64
C ALA A 118 23.76 4.46 0.81
N ARG A 119 22.54 5.03 0.79
CA ARG A 119 22.22 6.33 0.19
C ARG A 119 22.48 7.53 1.12
N GLY A 120 23.06 7.29 2.31
CA GLY A 120 23.42 8.33 3.27
C GLY A 120 22.27 8.84 4.14
N VAL A 121 21.14 8.13 4.16
CA VAL A 121 19.99 8.48 5.00
C VAL A 121 20.24 8.02 6.44
N ASN A 122 19.92 8.86 7.43
CA ASN A 122 19.98 8.48 8.83
C ASN A 122 18.75 7.63 9.20
N VAL A 123 18.90 6.31 9.16
CA VAL A 123 17.85 5.36 9.54
C VAL A 123 18.11 4.80 10.93
N SER A 124 17.08 4.81 11.78
CA SER A 124 17.15 4.24 13.13
C SER A 124 17.54 2.76 13.11
N GLU A 125 17.99 2.25 14.25
CA GLU A 125 17.97 0.81 14.50
C GLU A 125 16.54 0.26 14.39
N ILE A 126 16.44 -1.05 14.14
CA ILE A 126 15.14 -1.73 14.12
C ILE A 126 14.55 -1.76 15.52
N PHE A 127 13.25 -1.52 15.61
CA PHE A 127 12.50 -1.53 16.86
C PHE A 127 11.12 -2.16 16.66
N HIS A 128 10.46 -2.47 17.76
CA HIS A 128 9.05 -2.82 17.80
C HIS A 128 8.35 -2.01 18.90
N TYR A 129 7.01 -1.92 18.82
CA TYR A 129 6.23 -1.24 19.86
C TYR A 129 5.81 -2.23 20.95
N ALA A 130 6.12 -1.94 22.21
CA ALA A 130 5.81 -2.80 23.37
C ALA A 130 4.31 -3.08 23.50
N GLY A 131 3.48 -2.06 23.24
CA GLY A 131 2.02 -2.16 23.34
C GLY A 131 1.35 -2.71 22.08
N GLY A 132 2.11 -3.16 21.09
CA GLY A 132 1.64 -3.48 19.74
C GLY A 132 1.79 -2.31 18.76
N PRO A 133 1.58 -2.54 17.45
CA PRO A 133 1.91 -1.59 16.39
C PRO A 133 1.28 -0.21 16.62
N PHE A 134 2.10 0.84 16.55
CA PHE A 134 1.71 2.25 16.79
C PHE A 134 1.15 2.55 18.20
N ASN A 135 1.21 1.61 19.14
CA ASN A 135 0.74 1.84 20.50
C ASN A 135 1.81 2.55 21.33
N ASN A 136 1.63 3.86 21.49
CA ASN A 136 2.49 4.72 22.30
C ASN A 136 1.92 5.00 23.70
N ALA A 137 0.92 4.25 24.16
CA ALA A 137 0.29 4.48 25.46
C ALA A 137 1.12 4.00 26.65
N LEU A 138 2.16 3.19 26.41
CA LEU A 138 3.07 2.68 27.44
C LEU A 138 4.29 3.59 27.60
N GLU A 139 4.91 3.55 28.77
CA GLU A 139 6.22 4.17 29.00
C GLU A 139 7.28 3.48 28.13
N ASN A 140 8.12 4.27 27.46
CA ASN A 140 9.14 3.79 26.50
C ASN A 140 8.56 2.82 25.46
N PRO A 141 7.63 3.30 24.60
CA PRO A 141 6.84 2.42 23.75
C PRO A 141 7.65 1.71 22.68
N ARG A 142 8.81 2.25 22.28
CA ARG A 142 9.72 1.63 21.32
C ARG A 142 10.78 0.81 22.05
N VAL A 143 10.84 -0.48 21.71
CA VAL A 143 11.82 -1.43 22.23
C VAL A 143 12.79 -1.78 21.12
N ASN A 144 14.08 -1.73 21.41
CA ASN A 144 15.13 -2.08 20.46
C ASN A 144 15.02 -3.53 20.00
N GLY A 145 15.24 -3.75 18.70
CA GLY A 145 15.18 -5.05 18.06
C GLY A 145 13.83 -5.33 17.38
N ARG A 146 13.84 -6.35 16.52
CA ARG A 146 12.67 -6.88 15.83
C ARG A 146 11.63 -7.42 16.83
N ASP A 147 10.39 -7.55 16.38
CA ASP A 147 9.37 -8.29 17.11
C ASP A 147 9.90 -9.70 17.45
N PRO A 148 10.01 -10.07 18.73
CA PRO A 148 10.60 -11.36 19.12
C PRO A 148 9.84 -12.59 18.59
N GLN A 149 8.56 -12.41 18.25
CA GLN A 149 7.72 -13.47 17.67
C GLN A 149 7.72 -13.45 16.13
N GLY A 150 8.45 -12.54 15.48
CA GLY A 150 8.55 -12.46 14.02
C GLY A 150 7.23 -12.14 13.33
N ARG A 151 6.29 -11.46 14.00
CA ARG A 151 4.96 -11.18 13.47
C ARG A 151 5.00 -10.06 12.42
N SER A 152 4.31 -10.27 11.30
CA SER A 152 4.04 -9.22 10.31
C SER A 152 3.36 -8.01 10.97
N TYR A 153 3.72 -6.78 10.55
CA TYR A 153 3.30 -5.48 11.08
C TYR A 153 3.95 -5.00 12.39
N PHE A 154 4.78 -5.80 13.06
CA PHE A 154 5.29 -5.46 14.41
C PHE A 154 6.71 -4.88 14.43
N SER A 155 7.50 -5.08 13.38
CA SER A 155 8.88 -4.57 13.27
C SER A 155 8.94 -3.31 12.41
N PHE A 156 9.74 -2.33 12.86
CA PHE A 156 9.85 -1.01 12.25
C PHE A 156 11.29 -0.51 12.21
N ALA A 157 11.57 0.38 11.27
CA ALA A 157 12.67 1.35 11.34
C ALA A 157 12.13 2.73 10.96
N SER A 158 12.82 3.81 11.31
CA SER A 158 12.38 5.17 11.00
C SER A 158 13.50 6.01 10.42
N PHE A 159 13.15 6.97 9.57
CA PHE A 159 14.04 8.04 9.14
C PHE A 159 13.25 9.34 9.06
N GLU A 160 13.98 10.46 9.06
CA GLU A 160 13.40 11.79 8.89
C GLU A 160 13.83 12.36 7.55
N ASP A 161 12.94 13.12 6.91
CA ASP A 161 13.33 13.96 5.79
C ASP A 161 14.07 15.23 6.27
N PRO A 162 14.60 16.08 5.37
CA PRO A 162 15.36 17.27 5.77
C PRO A 162 14.59 18.31 6.60
N ASP A 163 13.26 18.21 6.66
CA ASP A 163 12.38 19.07 7.42
C ASP A 163 11.94 18.44 8.75
N GLY A 164 12.26 17.16 8.99
CA GLY A 164 11.87 16.42 10.19
C GLY A 164 10.54 15.66 10.05
N ASN A 165 10.00 15.53 8.83
CA ASN A 165 8.83 14.68 8.63
C ASN A 165 9.23 13.21 8.86
N LEU A 166 8.50 12.52 9.72
CA LEU A 166 8.86 11.18 10.18
C LEU A 166 8.27 10.10 9.29
N TRP A 167 9.16 9.33 8.67
CA TRP A 167 8.85 8.12 7.92
C TRP A 167 9.11 6.87 8.76
N LEU A 168 8.21 5.90 8.63
CA LEU A 168 8.30 4.57 9.23
C LEU A 168 8.37 3.54 8.11
N LEU A 169 9.42 2.74 8.09
CA LEU A 169 9.44 1.46 7.38
C LEU A 169 8.73 0.44 8.28
N GLN A 170 7.64 -0.16 7.80
CA GLN A 170 6.92 -1.22 8.51
C GLN A 170 7.06 -2.52 7.74
N GLU A 171 7.57 -3.55 8.42
CA GLU A 171 7.69 -4.88 7.82
C GLU A 171 6.32 -5.56 7.71
N ILE A 172 5.92 -5.91 6.50
CA ILE A 172 4.66 -6.59 6.22
C ILE A 172 4.93 -7.79 5.33
N THR A 173 5.19 -8.94 5.96
CA THR A 173 5.39 -10.23 5.28
C THR A 173 4.06 -10.95 5.01
N THR A 174 3.00 -10.60 5.72
CA THR A 174 1.64 -11.12 5.53
C THR A 174 0.63 -10.02 5.79
N ARG A 175 -0.24 -9.72 4.82
CA ARG A 175 -1.23 -8.63 4.91
C ARG A 175 -2.40 -9.01 5.82
N LEU A 176 -2.97 -8.02 6.53
CA LEU A 176 -4.22 -8.23 7.29
C LEU A 176 -5.38 -8.62 6.35
N PRO A 177 -6.32 -9.46 6.81
CA PRO A 177 -7.48 -9.86 6.00
C PRO A 177 -8.23 -8.65 5.40
N GLY A 178 -8.43 -8.66 4.09
CA GLY A 178 -9.08 -7.59 3.31
C GLY A 178 -8.31 -6.27 3.17
N ARG A 179 -7.01 -6.22 3.51
CA ARG A 179 -6.07 -5.17 3.03
C ARG A 179 -5.54 -5.46 1.64
N LEU A 180 -5.78 -6.67 1.13
CA LEU A 180 -5.78 -6.99 -0.27
C LEU A 180 -7.24 -6.82 -0.69
N TRP A 181 -7.55 -5.76 -1.44
CA TRP A 181 -8.91 -5.44 -1.89
C TRP A 181 -9.31 -6.42 -2.99
N ASP A 182 -9.66 -7.67 -2.70
CA ASP A 182 -9.94 -8.71 -3.72
C ASP A 182 -9.00 -8.68 -4.96
N SER A 183 -7.81 -8.18 -4.73
CA SER A 183 -6.72 -8.01 -5.66
C SER A 183 -5.51 -8.22 -4.76
N PRO A 184 -5.24 -9.48 -4.42
CA PRO A 184 -3.94 -9.83 -3.91
C PRO A 184 -2.95 -9.43 -5.03
N ARG A 185 -1.66 -9.25 -4.71
CA ARG A 185 -0.72 -9.89 -5.64
C ARG A 185 -1.14 -11.34 -5.60
N THR A 186 -2.00 -11.73 -6.55
CA THR A 186 -2.76 -12.95 -6.51
C THR A 186 -1.77 -14.05 -6.21
N ASP A 187 -1.85 -14.66 -5.01
CA ASP A 187 -0.96 -15.76 -4.73
C ASP A 187 -1.19 -16.80 -5.83
N VAL A 188 -0.16 -17.59 -6.15
CA VAL A 188 -0.20 -18.42 -7.36
C VAL A 188 -1.44 -19.34 -7.37
N ALA A 189 -1.91 -19.79 -6.20
CA ALA A 189 -3.11 -20.61 -6.12
C ALA A 189 -4.39 -19.81 -6.42
N THR A 190 -4.56 -18.62 -5.84
CA THR A 190 -5.69 -17.74 -6.16
C THR A 190 -5.68 -17.32 -7.65
N LEU A 191 -4.49 -17.13 -8.23
CA LEU A 191 -4.37 -16.76 -9.65
C LEU A 191 -4.74 -17.93 -10.55
N ALA A 192 -4.30 -19.12 -10.18
CA ALA A 192 -4.67 -20.35 -10.89
C ALA A 192 -6.19 -20.56 -10.87
N THR A 193 -6.86 -20.34 -9.74
CA THR A 193 -8.33 -20.40 -9.66
C THR A 193 -8.99 -19.38 -10.57
N LEU A 194 -8.54 -18.12 -10.54
CA LEU A 194 -9.11 -17.07 -11.39
C LEU A 194 -8.85 -17.31 -12.88
N LEU A 195 -7.68 -17.82 -13.25
CA LEU A 195 -7.36 -18.22 -14.62
C LEU A 195 -8.23 -19.41 -15.07
N HIS A 196 -8.50 -20.35 -14.16
CA HIS A 196 -9.40 -21.46 -14.45
C HIS A 196 -10.84 -20.98 -14.70
N GLU A 197 -11.38 -20.12 -13.83
CA GLU A 197 -12.69 -19.47 -14.02
C GLU A 197 -12.72 -18.69 -15.35
N THR A 198 -11.67 -17.92 -15.65
CA THR A 198 -11.56 -17.17 -16.91
C THR A 198 -11.63 -18.10 -18.12
N ALA A 199 -10.96 -19.26 -18.07
CA ALA A 199 -11.01 -20.25 -19.13
C ALA A 199 -12.43 -20.83 -19.29
N GLU A 200 -13.11 -21.17 -18.19
CA GLU A 200 -14.49 -21.66 -18.24
C GLU A 200 -15.46 -20.65 -18.85
N HIS A 201 -15.24 -19.34 -18.63
CA HIS A 201 -16.07 -18.27 -19.17
C HIS A 201 -15.69 -17.84 -20.60
N HIS A 202 -14.45 -18.09 -21.02
CA HIS A 202 -14.01 -17.90 -22.40
C HIS A 202 -14.49 -19.03 -23.32
N ASP A 203 -14.61 -20.23 -22.79
CA ASP A 203 -15.05 -21.45 -23.49
C ASP A 203 -16.32 -21.29 -24.36
N PRO A 204 -17.39 -20.60 -23.91
CA PRO A 204 -18.57 -20.29 -24.74
C PRO A 204 -18.30 -19.26 -25.84
N TYR A 205 -17.42 -18.28 -25.59
CA TYR A 205 -17.04 -17.25 -26.55
C TYR A 205 -16.29 -17.89 -27.72
N GLU A 206 -15.34 -18.78 -27.43
CA GLU A 206 -14.54 -19.50 -28.44
C GLU A 206 -15.40 -20.36 -29.38
N LYS A 207 -16.51 -20.93 -28.88
CA LYS A 207 -17.43 -21.77 -29.68
C LYS A 207 -18.24 -20.99 -30.70
N THR A 208 -18.37 -19.68 -30.55
CA THR A 208 -19.27 -18.84 -31.38
C THR A 208 -18.53 -17.80 -32.22
N HIS A 209 -17.23 -17.58 -31.95
CA HIS A 209 -16.41 -16.56 -32.62
C HIS A 209 -15.27 -17.19 -33.44
N ALA A 210 -14.73 -16.42 -34.38
CA ALA A 210 -13.57 -16.84 -35.17
C ALA A 210 -12.32 -16.99 -34.29
N GLU A 211 -11.28 -17.62 -34.84
CA GLU A 211 -9.97 -17.69 -34.20
C GLU A 211 -9.50 -16.29 -33.80
N HIS A 212 -9.04 -16.18 -32.55
CA HIS A 212 -8.62 -14.93 -31.95
C HIS A 212 -7.54 -15.19 -30.90
N ASP A 213 -6.78 -14.16 -30.60
CA ASP A 213 -5.80 -14.19 -29.53
C ASP A 213 -6.52 -14.24 -28.17
N TRP A 214 -6.51 -15.41 -27.52
CA TRP A 214 -7.21 -15.65 -26.25
C TRP A 214 -6.87 -14.62 -25.16
N TRP A 215 -5.64 -14.10 -25.16
CA TRP A 215 -5.22 -13.08 -24.19
C TRP A 215 -6.00 -11.77 -24.31
N ASN A 216 -6.55 -11.44 -25.49
CA ASN A 216 -7.37 -10.25 -25.70
C ASN A 216 -8.76 -10.37 -25.05
N TRP A 217 -9.25 -11.59 -24.82
CA TRP A 217 -10.48 -11.82 -24.04
C TRP A 217 -10.17 -12.00 -22.55
N TYR A 218 -9.10 -12.74 -22.22
CA TYR A 218 -8.71 -12.99 -20.82
C TYR A 218 -8.34 -11.71 -20.08
N ALA A 219 -7.60 -10.79 -20.70
CA ALA A 219 -7.14 -9.56 -20.05
C ALA A 219 -8.29 -8.66 -19.52
N PRO A 220 -9.30 -8.29 -20.33
CA PRO A 220 -10.44 -7.51 -19.84
C PRO A 220 -11.31 -8.28 -18.84
N TYR A 221 -11.47 -9.61 -18.98
CA TYR A 221 -12.18 -10.43 -17.99
C TYR A 221 -11.48 -10.41 -16.63
N LEU A 222 -10.18 -10.76 -16.60
CA LEU A 222 -9.36 -10.78 -15.39
C LEU A 222 -9.33 -9.42 -14.71
N SER A 223 -9.15 -8.35 -15.49
CA SER A 223 -9.17 -6.97 -14.99
C SER A 223 -10.51 -6.64 -14.32
N ALA A 224 -11.64 -6.96 -14.95
CA ALA A 224 -12.96 -6.72 -14.38
C ALA A 224 -13.16 -7.49 -13.06
N ARG A 225 -12.77 -8.78 -13.02
CA ARG A 225 -12.84 -9.60 -11.79
C ARG A 225 -11.99 -9.04 -10.66
N GLN A 226 -10.75 -8.63 -10.96
CA GLN A 226 -9.86 -7.99 -9.99
C GLN A 226 -10.36 -6.62 -9.49
N ASN A 227 -11.28 -6.00 -10.22
CA ASN A 227 -11.93 -4.74 -9.86
C ASN A 227 -13.34 -4.95 -9.28
N GLY A 228 -13.72 -6.18 -8.95
CA GLY A 228 -14.94 -6.51 -8.20
C GLY A 228 -16.18 -6.80 -9.06
N SER A 229 -16.06 -6.84 -10.39
CA SER A 229 -17.17 -7.25 -11.26
C SER A 229 -17.54 -8.71 -11.05
N SER A 230 -18.82 -9.06 -11.20
CA SER A 230 -19.25 -10.46 -11.24
C SER A 230 -18.66 -11.20 -12.47
N PRO A 231 -18.69 -12.55 -12.50
CA PRO A 231 -18.29 -13.31 -13.68
C PRO A 231 -19.04 -12.90 -14.96
N GLU A 232 -20.34 -12.60 -14.85
CA GLU A 232 -21.18 -12.17 -15.98
C GLU A 232 -20.81 -10.76 -16.46
N GLU A 233 -20.60 -9.83 -15.52
CA GLU A 233 -20.15 -8.47 -15.84
C GLU A 233 -18.76 -8.45 -16.49
N ALA A 234 -17.87 -9.33 -16.01
CA ALA A 234 -16.53 -9.51 -16.54
C ALA A 234 -16.53 -10.12 -17.94
N ALA A 235 -17.36 -11.14 -18.19
CA ALA A 235 -17.57 -11.69 -19.53
C ALA A 235 -18.09 -10.63 -20.50
N ALA A 236 -19.11 -9.87 -20.10
CA ALA A 236 -19.63 -8.78 -20.92
C ALA A 236 -18.60 -7.68 -21.19
N ALA A 237 -17.68 -7.41 -20.25
CA ALA A 237 -16.58 -6.47 -20.47
C ALA A 237 -15.55 -6.99 -21.47
N ALA A 238 -15.25 -8.30 -21.43
CA ALA A 238 -14.36 -8.95 -22.37
C ALA A 238 -14.94 -9.01 -23.79
N ASP A 239 -16.21 -9.38 -23.92
CA ASP A 239 -16.92 -9.40 -25.21
C ASP A 239 -16.88 -8.00 -25.87
N ARG A 240 -17.23 -6.95 -25.11
CA ARG A 240 -17.15 -5.56 -25.60
C ARG A 240 -15.75 -5.17 -26.06
N TYR A 241 -14.71 -5.57 -25.34
CA TYR A 241 -13.33 -5.27 -25.74
C TYR A 241 -12.96 -5.93 -27.08
N MET A 242 -13.39 -7.18 -27.27
CA MET A 242 -13.15 -7.91 -28.52
C MET A 242 -13.92 -7.33 -29.71
N GLU A 243 -15.11 -6.74 -29.49
CA GLU A 243 -15.92 -6.14 -30.54
C GLU A 243 -15.48 -4.70 -30.89
N GLU A 244 -15.15 -3.90 -29.88
CA GLU A 244 -14.96 -2.46 -30.05
C GLU A 244 -13.49 -2.06 -30.20
N VAL A 245 -12.58 -2.76 -29.53
CA VAL A 245 -11.18 -2.30 -29.38
C VAL A 245 -10.23 -3.11 -30.26
N VAL A 246 -10.28 -4.44 -30.19
CA VAL A 246 -9.37 -5.31 -30.95
C VAL A 246 -9.44 -5.09 -32.48
N PRO A 247 -10.62 -4.93 -33.11
CA PRO A 247 -10.71 -4.70 -34.55
C PRO A 247 -10.18 -3.34 -34.99
N VAL A 248 -10.12 -2.37 -34.07
CA VAL A 248 -9.56 -1.03 -34.32
C VAL A 248 -8.04 -1.05 -34.30
N LEU A 249 -7.44 -1.84 -33.39
CA LEU A 249 -5.98 -1.94 -33.23
C LEU A 249 -5.30 -2.82 -34.29
N SER A 250 -6.08 -3.63 -35.01
CA SER A 250 -5.57 -4.61 -35.99
C SER A 250 -5.52 -4.07 -37.44
N LYS A 251 -5.66 -2.75 -37.63
CA LYS A 251 -5.58 -2.05 -38.93
C LYS A 251 -4.32 -1.19 -39.01
#